data_AF-A0A3D4Z5Z8-F1
#
_entry.id   AF-A0A3D4Z5Z8-F1
#
_cell.length_a   1.000
_cell.length_b   1.000
_cell.length_c   1.000
_cell.angle_alpha   90.00
_cell.angle_beta   90.00
_cell.angle_gamma   90.00
#
_symmetry.space_group_name_H-M   'P 1'
#
loop_
_entity.id
_entity.type
_entity.pdbx_description
1 polymer ?
#
loop_
_entity_poly.entity_id
_entity_poly.type
_entity_poly.pdbx_seq_one_letter_code
_entity_poly.pdbx_strand_id
1 'polypeptide(L)'
;MTKKKLVAARLICTSYLPEQVPPMRGPTAIFLGRSNAGKSSLLNALLNKKLAHVSKAPGKTRSVNFFRWGSRLNCVDVPGYGFAGRGKAEKSGWKELMETFFEKLPEHAMAYLLLDAKRLPEAEEILLIEALAERSIPVELLLTKVDRLDQSGRERCRREMSRLFGGVEITEKDASRFTFHASHLTWRFVSAKTGEGIAALRRALLDYAKAFQV
;
A
#
# COMPACT_ATOMS: atom_id res chain seq x y z
N MET A 1 27.92 -4.52 -15.73
CA MET A 1 26.86 -3.63 -15.16
C MET A 1 26.83 -3.81 -13.64
N THR A 2 27.31 -2.82 -12.90
CA THR A 2 27.41 -2.84 -11.44
C THR A 2 26.02 -2.97 -10.82
N LYS A 3 25.74 -4.05 -10.08
CA LYS A 3 24.51 -4.21 -9.29
C LYS A 3 24.45 -3.05 -8.29
N LYS A 4 23.67 -1.99 -8.56
CA LYS A 4 23.41 -0.93 -7.59
C LYS A 4 22.88 -1.57 -6.31
N LYS A 5 23.59 -1.38 -5.20
CA LYS A 5 23.21 -1.89 -3.88
C LYS A 5 21.82 -1.35 -3.55
N LEU A 6 20.84 -2.24 -3.37
CA LEU A 6 19.48 -1.87 -2.99
C LEU A 6 19.53 -1.16 -1.64
N VAL A 7 19.02 0.07 -1.60
CA VAL A 7 18.91 0.84 -0.36
C VAL A 7 17.80 0.21 0.48
N ALA A 8 18.14 -0.26 1.68
CA ALA A 8 17.18 -0.89 2.58
C ALA A 8 16.33 0.16 3.30
N ALA A 9 15.10 -0.22 3.66
CA ALA A 9 14.29 0.61 4.56
C ALA A 9 14.69 0.43 6.04
N ARG A 10 14.40 1.46 6.84
CA ARG A 10 14.60 1.48 8.30
C ARG A 10 13.27 1.78 8.98
N LEU A 11 12.92 1.01 10.02
CA LEU A 11 11.80 1.33 10.90
C LEU A 11 12.14 2.59 11.71
N ILE A 12 11.24 3.57 11.68
CA ILE A 12 11.35 4.84 12.41
C ILE A 12 10.51 4.79 13.68
N CYS A 13 9.25 4.37 13.57
CA CYS A 13 8.31 4.30 14.68
C CYS A 13 7.26 3.23 14.42
N THR A 14 6.73 2.65 15.49
CA THR A 14 5.50 1.87 15.49
C THR A 14 4.53 2.56 16.44
N SER A 15 3.46 3.13 15.89
CA SER A 15 2.49 3.92 16.66
C SER A 15 1.27 3.07 17.01
N TYR A 16 0.97 3.04 18.29
CA TYR A 16 -0.21 2.46 18.92
C TYR A 16 -1.20 3.54 19.38
N LEU A 17 -0.69 4.76 19.62
CA LEU A 17 -1.44 5.92 20.12
C LEU A 17 -1.18 7.17 19.26
N PRO A 18 -2.13 8.13 19.20
CA PRO A 18 -2.02 9.37 18.40
C PRO A 18 -0.72 10.15 18.55
N GLU A 19 -0.24 10.31 19.78
CA GLU A 19 0.97 11.05 20.14
C GLU A 19 2.25 10.41 19.59
N GLN A 20 2.20 9.11 19.28
CA GLN A 20 3.33 8.37 18.72
C GLN A 20 3.44 8.54 17.20
N VAL A 21 2.45 9.15 16.53
CA VAL A 21 2.50 9.39 15.08
C VAL A 21 3.59 10.44 14.81
N PRO A 22 4.70 10.07 14.16
CA PRO A 22 5.80 10.98 13.92
C PRO A 22 5.39 12.04 12.89
N PRO A 23 5.98 13.25 12.93
CA PRO A 23 5.83 14.19 11.84
C PRO A 23 6.42 13.59 10.55
N MET A 24 5.69 13.71 9.45
CA MET A 24 6.12 13.25 8.13
C MET A 24 6.30 14.45 7.21
N ARG A 25 7.40 14.45 6.45
CA ARG A 25 7.66 15.44 5.40
C ARG A 25 8.10 14.73 4.14
N GLY A 26 7.72 15.31 3.01
CA GLY A 26 8.05 14.80 1.68
C GLY A 26 7.24 13.56 1.26
N PRO A 27 7.69 12.87 0.20
CA PRO A 27 6.98 11.77 -0.43
C PRO A 27 6.63 10.65 0.55
N THR A 28 5.38 10.19 0.54
CA THR A 28 4.86 9.18 1.46
C THR A 28 4.02 8.14 0.74
N ALA A 29 4.45 6.87 0.81
CA ALA A 29 3.70 5.72 0.30
C ALA A 29 2.98 5.00 1.45
N ILE A 30 1.65 4.99 1.42
CA ILE A 30 0.79 4.38 2.44
C ILE A 30 0.30 3.03 1.93
N PHE A 31 0.64 1.95 2.61
CA PHE A 31 0.21 0.60 2.24
C PHE A 31 -0.99 0.17 3.07
N LEU A 32 -2.10 -0.10 2.37
CA LEU A 32 -3.39 -0.47 2.93
C LEU A 32 -3.82 -1.83 2.38
N GLY A 33 -4.77 -2.48 3.05
CA GLY A 33 -5.38 -3.70 2.53
C GLY A 33 -5.91 -4.59 3.65
N ARG A 34 -6.86 -5.46 3.30
CA ARG A 34 -7.45 -6.42 4.24
C ARG A 34 -6.39 -7.31 4.88
N SER A 35 -6.66 -7.80 6.10
CA SER A 35 -5.82 -8.84 6.71
C SER A 35 -5.64 -10.01 5.74
N ASN A 36 -4.41 -10.54 5.65
CA ASN A 36 -4.01 -11.58 4.71
C ASN A 36 -4.05 -11.21 3.20
N ALA A 37 -4.27 -9.94 2.81
CA ALA A 37 -4.17 -9.50 1.42
C ALA A 37 -2.73 -9.56 0.86
N GLY A 38 -1.72 -9.87 1.69
CA GLY A 38 -0.32 -10.02 1.25
C GLY A 38 0.57 -8.81 1.51
N LYS A 39 0.11 -7.82 2.28
CA LYS A 39 0.85 -6.59 2.62
C LYS A 39 2.23 -6.82 3.21
N SER A 40 2.35 -7.61 4.26
CA SER A 40 3.66 -7.90 4.86
C SER A 40 4.60 -8.60 3.88
N SER A 41 4.08 -9.53 3.07
CA SER A 41 4.87 -10.21 2.03
C SER A 41 5.34 -9.25 0.94
N LEU A 42 4.45 -8.36 0.48
CA LEU A 42 4.77 -7.34 -0.51
C LEU A 42 5.81 -6.35 0.02
N LEU A 43 5.62 -5.83 1.24
CA LEU A 43 6.57 -4.92 1.87
C LEU A 43 7.94 -5.55 2.05
N ASN A 44 8.01 -6.82 2.47
CA ASN A 44 9.28 -7.53 2.57
C ASN A 44 9.96 -7.71 1.20
N ALA A 45 9.18 -7.98 0.14
CA ALA A 45 9.69 -8.08 -1.22
C ALA A 45 10.16 -6.72 -1.79
N LEU A 46 9.45 -5.63 -1.47
CA LEU A 46 9.78 -4.27 -1.91
C LEU A 46 11.00 -3.71 -1.19
N LEU A 47 10.97 -3.73 0.14
CA LEU A 47 11.92 -3.08 1.04
C LEU A 47 13.19 -3.93 1.31
N ASN A 48 13.26 -5.12 0.73
CA ASN A 48 14.41 -6.02 0.72
C ASN A 48 15.00 -6.30 2.12
N LYS A 49 14.12 -6.45 3.12
CA LYS A 49 14.48 -6.73 4.51
C LYS A 49 13.27 -7.34 5.21
N LYS A 50 13.48 -8.27 6.14
CA LYS A 50 12.43 -8.86 7.02
C LYS A 50 11.94 -7.81 8.04
N LEU A 51 11.42 -6.69 7.57
CA LEU A 51 11.02 -5.53 8.39
C LEU A 51 9.56 -5.61 8.79
N ALA A 52 8.69 -6.02 7.87
CA ALA A 52 7.32 -6.30 8.21
C ALA A 52 7.36 -7.66 8.91
N HIS A 53 7.27 -7.65 10.25
CA HIS A 53 6.95 -8.85 11.01
C HIS A 53 5.73 -9.47 10.33
N VAL A 54 5.94 -10.59 9.64
CA VAL A 54 4.85 -11.44 9.17
C VAL A 54 4.32 -12.09 10.45
N SER A 55 3.57 -11.32 11.26
CA SER A 55 3.07 -11.81 12.53
C SER A 55 2.03 -12.87 12.21
N LYS A 56 2.40 -14.13 12.41
CA LYS A 56 1.51 -15.29 12.27
C LYS A 56 0.40 -15.29 13.33
N ALA A 57 0.49 -14.44 14.36
CA ALA A 57 -0.51 -14.27 15.41
C ALA A 57 -1.44 -13.08 15.07
N PRO A 58 -2.73 -13.32 14.81
CA PRO A 58 -3.69 -12.25 14.56
C PRO A 58 -4.12 -11.52 15.85
N GLY A 59 -4.29 -10.19 15.76
CA GLY A 59 -5.44 -9.54 16.41
C GLY A 59 -5.34 -9.09 17.87
N LYS A 60 -4.24 -8.53 18.38
CA LYS A 60 -4.27 -7.91 19.73
C LYS A 60 -3.89 -6.45 19.86
N THR A 61 -3.19 -5.85 18.90
CA THR A 61 -3.09 -4.39 18.81
C THR A 61 -2.75 -4.02 17.38
N ARG A 62 -3.57 -3.18 16.75
CA ARG A 62 -3.27 -2.65 15.42
C ARG A 62 -2.37 -1.43 15.61
N SER A 63 -1.12 -1.52 15.20
CA SER A 63 -0.19 -0.41 15.15
C SER A 63 0.05 0.03 13.70
N VAL A 64 0.37 1.31 13.53
CA VAL A 64 0.84 1.85 12.24
C VAL A 64 2.37 1.85 12.27
N ASN A 65 3.01 1.20 11.29
CA ASN A 65 4.46 1.16 11.23
C ASN A 65 4.99 2.17 10.20
N PHE A 66 5.93 3.00 10.62
CA PHE A 66 6.53 4.04 9.81
C PHE A 66 7.96 3.64 9.46
N PHE A 67 8.25 3.54 8.17
CA PHE A 67 9.57 3.24 7.64
C PHE A 67 10.09 4.41 6.83
N ARG A 68 11.42 4.55 6.80
CA ARG A 68 12.13 5.41 5.86
C ARG A 68 12.86 4.53 4.86
N TRP A 69 12.53 4.65 3.57
CA TRP A 69 13.23 3.98 2.48
C TRP A 69 14.31 4.91 1.91
N GLY A 70 15.57 4.58 2.18
CA GLY A 70 16.70 5.45 1.88
C GLY A 70 16.63 6.74 2.68
N SER A 71 16.87 7.89 2.05
CA SER A 71 16.69 9.20 2.70
C SER A 71 15.38 9.90 2.32
N ARG A 72 14.67 9.41 1.30
CA ARG A 72 13.73 10.24 0.53
C ARG A 72 12.26 9.84 0.60
N LEU A 73 11.94 8.59 0.93
CA LEU A 73 10.56 8.09 0.89
C LEU A 73 10.12 7.58 2.25
N ASN A 74 9.02 8.14 2.77
CA ASN A 74 8.30 7.52 3.88
C ASN A 74 7.48 6.36 3.33
N CYS A 75 7.50 5.22 4.02
CA CYS A 75 6.61 4.10 3.75
C CYS A 75 5.83 3.81 5.03
N VAL A 76 4.51 3.84 4.94
CA VAL A 76 3.62 3.60 6.09
C VAL A 76 2.89 2.30 5.89
N ASP A 77 3.04 1.37 6.81
CA ASP A 77 2.29 0.12 6.85
C ASP A 77 1.09 0.29 7.78
N VAL A 78 -0.10 0.47 7.19
CA VAL A 78 -1.35 0.56 7.94
C VAL A 78 -1.84 -0.87 8.20
N PRO A 79 -2.20 -1.22 9.43
CA PRO A 79 -2.62 -2.57 9.77
C PRO A 79 -3.92 -2.93 9.05
N GLY A 80 -4.04 -4.21 8.67
CA GLY A 80 -5.15 -4.62 7.81
C GLY A 80 -6.52 -4.54 8.48
N TYR A 81 -7.52 -4.10 7.72
CA TYR A 81 -8.91 -4.13 8.13
C TYR A 81 -9.53 -5.53 7.93
N GLY A 82 -10.78 -5.72 8.37
CA GLY A 82 -11.51 -6.98 8.20
C GLY A 82 -11.20 -8.08 9.23
N PHE A 83 -10.40 -7.81 10.27
CA PHE A 83 -10.34 -8.70 11.44
C PHE A 83 -11.50 -8.38 12.40
N ALA A 84 -12.37 -9.36 12.64
CA ALA A 84 -13.48 -9.27 13.57
C ALA A 84 -12.99 -9.43 15.02
N GLY A 85 -13.57 -8.64 15.93
CA GLY A 85 -13.30 -8.72 17.37
C GLY A 85 -12.59 -7.49 17.90
N ARG A 86 -13.38 -6.53 18.41
CA ARG A 86 -12.91 -5.44 19.27
C ARG A 86 -14.00 -5.05 20.25
N GLY A 87 -13.60 -4.74 21.49
CA GLY A 87 -14.42 -3.97 22.42
C GLY A 87 -14.57 -2.51 21.95
N LYS A 88 -15.56 -1.80 22.50
CA LYS A 88 -15.89 -0.40 22.12
C LYS A 88 -14.70 0.54 22.30
N ALA A 89 -13.92 0.39 23.38
CA ALA A 89 -12.77 1.23 23.68
C ALA A 89 -11.62 1.09 22.65
N GLU A 90 -11.27 -0.14 22.25
CA GLU A 90 -10.22 -0.37 21.25
C GLU A 90 -10.61 0.17 19.86
N LYS A 91 -11.92 0.15 19.52
CA LYS A 91 -12.42 0.79 18.30
C LYS A 91 -12.23 2.31 18.36
N SER A 92 -12.49 2.92 19.51
CA SER A 92 -12.33 4.37 19.71
C SER A 92 -10.87 4.81 19.59
N GLY A 93 -9.95 4.18 20.33
CA GLY A 93 -8.53 4.54 20.26
C GLY A 93 -7.93 4.32 18.87
N TRP A 94 -8.37 3.28 18.16
CA TRP A 94 -7.97 3.08 16.77
C TRP A 94 -8.49 4.18 15.83
N LYS A 95 -9.72 4.65 16.05
CA LYS A 95 -10.30 5.75 15.26
C LYS A 95 -9.48 7.03 15.45
N GLU A 96 -9.19 7.39 16.70
CA GLU A 96 -8.41 8.58 17.04
C GLU A 96 -6.98 8.53 16.48
N LEU A 97 -6.32 7.37 16.57
CA LEU A 97 -5.01 7.15 15.95
C LEU A 97 -5.07 7.36 14.43
N MET A 98 -6.09 6.83 13.76
CA MET A 98 -6.24 6.97 12.31
C MET A 98 -6.57 8.40 11.90
N GLU A 99 -7.41 9.11 12.64
CA GLU A 99 -7.71 10.53 12.43
C GLU A 99 -6.41 11.36 12.52
N THR A 100 -5.66 11.20 13.60
CA THR A 100 -4.36 11.87 13.80
C THR A 100 -3.35 11.50 12.71
N PHE A 101 -3.34 10.23 12.27
CA PHE A 101 -2.49 9.79 11.17
C PHE A 101 -2.81 10.52 9.87
N PHE A 102 -4.09 10.60 9.48
CA PHE A 102 -4.50 11.28 8.25
C PHE A 102 -4.27 12.79 8.32
N GLU A 103 -4.46 13.42 9.49
CA GLU A 103 -4.17 14.85 9.69
C GLU A 103 -2.68 15.19 9.55
N LYS A 104 -1.79 14.27 9.94
CA LYS A 104 -0.33 14.43 9.86
C LYS A 104 0.26 14.01 8.52
N LEU A 105 -0.56 13.60 7.54
CA LEU A 105 -0.05 13.23 6.22
C LEU A 105 0.51 14.45 5.49
N PRO A 106 1.66 14.32 4.82
CA PRO A 106 2.16 15.37 3.94
C PRO A 106 1.34 15.42 2.64
N GLU A 107 1.39 16.55 1.95
CA GLU A 107 0.71 16.79 0.67
C GLU A 107 1.03 15.71 -0.38
N HIS A 108 2.28 15.25 -0.42
CA HIS A 108 2.75 14.21 -1.35
C HIS A 108 2.58 12.80 -0.76
N ALA A 109 1.38 12.50 -0.27
CA ALA A 109 0.98 11.16 0.15
C ALA A 109 0.25 10.41 -0.96
N MET A 110 0.55 9.12 -1.12
CA MET A 110 -0.12 8.23 -2.07
C MET A 110 -0.43 6.90 -1.40
N ALA A 111 -1.66 6.41 -1.58
CA ALA A 111 -2.13 5.15 -1.08
C ALA A 111 -1.92 4.01 -2.10
N TYR A 112 -1.44 2.88 -1.60
CA TYR A 112 -1.29 1.62 -2.31
C TYR A 112 -2.20 0.60 -1.63
N LEU A 113 -3.37 0.36 -2.21
CA LEU A 113 -4.37 -0.55 -1.66
C LEU A 113 -4.20 -1.95 -2.22
N LEU A 114 -3.84 -2.89 -1.36
CA LEU A 114 -3.62 -4.28 -1.74
C LEU A 114 -4.92 -5.08 -1.74
N LEU A 115 -5.18 -5.74 -2.86
CA LEU A 115 -6.36 -6.57 -3.09
C LEU A 115 -5.91 -7.97 -3.47
N ASP A 116 -6.42 -9.00 -2.79
CA ASP A 116 -6.20 -10.39 -3.24
C ASP A 116 -6.90 -10.59 -4.60
N ALA A 117 -6.12 -10.84 -5.65
CA ALA A 117 -6.63 -10.90 -7.01
C ALA A 117 -7.71 -11.99 -7.18
N LYS A 118 -7.71 -13.04 -6.35
CA LYS A 118 -8.74 -14.08 -6.41
C LYS A 118 -10.08 -13.62 -5.83
N ARG A 119 -10.06 -12.77 -4.78
CA ARG A 119 -11.27 -12.30 -4.10
C ARG A 119 -11.97 -11.20 -4.86
N LEU A 120 -11.19 -10.35 -5.55
CA LEU A 120 -11.64 -9.07 -6.11
C LEU A 120 -12.07 -8.08 -4.99
N PRO A 121 -12.21 -6.78 -5.29
CA PRO A 121 -12.73 -5.82 -4.33
C PRO A 121 -14.19 -6.12 -3.93
N GLU A 122 -14.47 -5.94 -2.65
CA GLU A 122 -15.81 -5.95 -2.05
C GLU A 122 -16.15 -4.53 -1.54
N ALA A 123 -17.29 -4.40 -0.85
CA ALA A 123 -17.81 -3.11 -0.41
C ALA A 123 -16.82 -2.32 0.47
N GLU A 124 -16.08 -2.98 1.37
CA GLU A 124 -15.14 -2.30 2.26
C GLU A 124 -13.96 -1.68 1.52
N GLU A 125 -13.54 -2.27 0.39
CA GLU A 125 -12.51 -1.66 -0.46
C GLU A 125 -13.04 -0.42 -1.17
N ILE A 126 -14.28 -0.46 -1.66
CA ILE A 126 -14.91 0.67 -2.35
C ILE A 126 -15.04 1.86 -1.39
N LEU A 127 -15.59 1.63 -0.20
CA LEU A 127 -15.72 2.66 0.83
C LEU A 127 -14.37 3.25 1.25
N LEU A 128 -13.31 2.43 1.31
CA LEU A 128 -11.97 2.92 1.61
C LEU A 128 -11.41 3.79 0.48
N ILE A 129 -11.64 3.41 -0.78
CA ILE A 129 -11.21 4.21 -1.94
C ILE A 129 -11.93 5.56 -1.94
N GLU A 130 -13.25 5.57 -1.69
CA GLU A 130 -14.05 6.81 -1.59
C GLU A 130 -13.54 7.71 -0.46
N ALA A 131 -13.31 7.17 0.73
CA ALA A 131 -12.77 7.95 1.86
C ALA A 131 -11.36 8.52 1.61
N LEU A 132 -10.54 7.84 0.81
CA LEU A 132 -9.23 8.35 0.38
C LEU A 132 -9.39 9.45 -0.68
N ALA A 133 -10.33 9.30 -1.61
CA ALA A 133 -10.64 10.29 -2.64
C ALA A 133 -11.19 11.58 -2.03
N GLU A 134 -12.08 11.51 -1.03
CA GLU A 134 -12.57 12.68 -0.28
C GLU A 134 -11.43 13.48 0.38
N ARG A 135 -10.35 12.79 0.74
CA ARG A 135 -9.13 13.40 1.31
C ARG A 135 -8.12 13.83 0.25
N SER A 136 -8.46 13.74 -1.03
CA SER A 136 -7.56 13.99 -2.17
C SER A 136 -6.28 13.16 -2.10
N ILE A 137 -6.34 11.95 -1.55
CA ILE A 137 -5.21 11.01 -1.50
C ILE A 137 -5.30 10.09 -2.72
N PRO A 138 -4.34 10.19 -3.68
CA PRO A 138 -4.24 9.27 -4.80
C PRO A 138 -4.19 7.81 -4.37
N VAL A 139 -4.87 6.94 -5.12
CA VAL A 139 -4.88 5.49 -4.87
C VAL A 139 -4.38 4.73 -6.09
N GLU A 140 -3.43 3.82 -5.86
CA GLU A 140 -3.10 2.74 -6.80
C GLU A 140 -3.48 1.38 -6.20
N LEU A 141 -4.22 0.57 -6.96
CA LEU A 141 -4.59 -0.78 -6.53
C LEU A 141 -3.50 -1.79 -6.90
N LEU A 142 -3.10 -2.59 -5.93
CA LEU A 142 -2.13 -3.66 -6.10
C LEU A 142 -2.85 -5.00 -6.00
N LEU A 143 -3.09 -5.64 -7.14
CA LEU A 143 -3.70 -6.97 -7.22
C LEU A 143 -2.63 -8.01 -6.87
N THR A 144 -2.70 -8.55 -5.66
CA THR A 144 -1.69 -9.45 -5.08
C THR A 144 -1.99 -10.92 -5.36
N LYS A 145 -0.98 -11.77 -5.13
CA LYS A 145 -1.06 -13.24 -5.23
C LYS A 145 -1.46 -13.75 -6.62
N VAL A 146 -1.06 -13.01 -7.65
CA VAL A 146 -1.37 -13.32 -9.06
C VAL A 146 -0.69 -14.59 -9.55
N ASP A 147 0.26 -15.12 -8.78
CA ASP A 147 0.83 -16.47 -8.94
C ASP A 147 -0.20 -17.59 -8.74
N ARG A 148 -1.37 -17.27 -8.18
CA ARG A 148 -2.50 -18.19 -7.97
C ARG A 148 -3.57 -18.10 -9.05
N LEU A 149 -3.37 -17.25 -10.05
CA LEU A 149 -4.30 -17.07 -11.15
C LEU A 149 -3.71 -17.66 -12.43
N ASP A 150 -4.54 -18.39 -13.15
CA ASP A 150 -4.33 -18.75 -14.54
C ASP A 150 -4.70 -17.56 -15.46
N GLN A 151 -4.64 -17.77 -16.78
CA GLN A 151 -4.98 -16.73 -17.74
C GLN A 151 -6.45 -16.31 -17.64
N SER A 152 -7.37 -17.26 -17.42
CA SER A 152 -8.80 -16.96 -17.28
C SER A 152 -9.08 -16.09 -16.03
N GLY A 153 -8.42 -16.40 -14.92
CA GLY A 153 -8.49 -15.63 -13.68
C GLY A 153 -7.95 -14.21 -13.84
N ARG A 154 -6.86 -14.04 -14.59
CA ARG A 154 -6.31 -12.71 -14.92
C ARG A 154 -7.31 -11.89 -15.73
N GLU A 155 -7.90 -12.45 -16.78
CA GLU A 155 -8.90 -11.72 -17.58
C GLU A 155 -10.17 -11.39 -16.82
N ARG A 156 -10.59 -12.26 -15.89
CA ARG A 156 -11.66 -11.92 -14.96
C ARG A 156 -11.29 -10.70 -14.12
N CYS A 157 -10.07 -10.64 -13.58
CA CYS A 157 -9.63 -9.48 -12.82
C CYS A 157 -9.65 -8.21 -13.68
N ARG A 158 -9.10 -8.25 -14.89
CA ARG A 158 -9.08 -7.08 -15.79
C ARG A 158 -10.49 -6.54 -16.04
N ARG A 159 -11.42 -7.44 -16.40
CA ARG A 159 -12.81 -7.07 -16.68
C ARG A 159 -13.48 -6.44 -15.47
N GLU A 160 -13.30 -6.99 -14.28
CA GLU A 160 -13.92 -6.46 -13.06
C GLU A 160 -13.32 -5.11 -12.65
N MET A 161 -12.01 -4.93 -12.78
CA MET A 161 -11.36 -3.65 -12.49
C MET A 161 -11.80 -2.57 -13.48
N SER A 162 -11.91 -2.90 -14.77
CA SER A 162 -12.48 -2.00 -15.78
C SER A 162 -13.93 -1.65 -15.47
N ARG A 163 -14.74 -2.64 -15.05
CA ARG A 163 -16.15 -2.43 -14.71
C ARG A 163 -16.35 -1.54 -13.48
N LEU A 164 -15.55 -1.75 -12.44
CA LEU A 164 -15.73 -1.07 -11.15
C LEU A 164 -15.10 0.32 -11.12
N PHE A 165 -13.94 0.49 -11.76
CA PHE A 165 -13.15 1.71 -11.59
C PHE A 165 -12.85 2.43 -12.90
N GLY A 166 -13.18 1.85 -14.06
CA GLY A 166 -12.74 2.37 -15.37
C GLY A 166 -11.23 2.56 -15.46
N GLY A 167 -10.47 1.91 -14.56
CA GLY A 167 -9.09 2.24 -14.23
C GLY A 167 -8.08 1.69 -15.21
N VAL A 168 -6.89 2.28 -15.23
CA VAL A 168 -5.80 1.90 -16.16
C VAL A 168 -4.91 0.83 -15.53
N GLU A 169 -4.71 -0.29 -16.24
CA GLU A 169 -3.71 -1.30 -15.89
C GLU A 169 -2.31 -0.73 -16.15
N ILE A 170 -1.45 -0.76 -15.14
CA ILE A 170 -0.04 -0.42 -15.26
C ILE A 170 0.76 -1.71 -15.47
N THR A 171 1.39 -1.83 -16.64
CA THR A 171 2.24 -2.97 -16.98
C THR A 171 3.72 -2.66 -16.72
N GLU A 172 4.59 -3.67 -16.85
CA GLU A 172 6.05 -3.44 -16.75
C GLU A 172 6.58 -2.46 -17.80
N LYS A 173 5.93 -2.35 -18.96
CA LYS A 173 6.31 -1.40 -20.02
C LYS A 173 6.01 0.05 -19.61
N ASP A 174 5.02 0.23 -18.76
CA ASP A 174 4.58 1.55 -18.26
C ASP A 174 5.41 2.01 -17.04
N ALA A 175 6.26 1.15 -16.49
CA ALA A 175 7.03 1.37 -15.25
C ALA A 175 8.00 2.57 -15.28
N SER A 176 8.21 3.19 -16.45
CA SER A 176 9.03 4.40 -16.62
C SER A 176 8.23 5.69 -16.62
N ARG A 177 6.90 5.62 -16.68
CA ARG A 177 6.02 6.79 -16.66
C ARG A 177 5.33 6.84 -15.31
N PHE A 178 5.77 7.76 -14.48
CA PHE A 178 4.96 8.24 -13.37
C PHE A 178 3.76 8.96 -13.98
N THR A 179 2.73 8.21 -14.37
CA THR A 179 1.52 8.75 -14.99
C THR A 179 0.49 8.90 -13.90
N PHE A 180 0.54 10.01 -13.19
CA PHE A 180 -0.60 10.43 -12.39
C PHE A 180 -1.70 10.87 -13.35
N HIS A 181 -2.62 9.97 -13.67
CA HIS A 181 -3.89 10.38 -14.24
C HIS A 181 -4.76 10.83 -13.07
N ALA A 182 -4.78 12.14 -12.81
CA ALA A 182 -5.65 12.75 -11.81
C ALA A 182 -7.14 12.39 -11.96
N SER A 183 -7.52 11.86 -13.13
CA SER A 183 -8.88 11.45 -13.49
C SER A 183 -9.17 9.94 -13.38
N HIS A 184 -8.16 9.08 -13.16
CA HIS A 184 -8.36 7.62 -13.18
C HIS A 184 -7.57 6.88 -12.10
N LEU A 185 -8.26 5.97 -11.42
CA LEU A 185 -7.65 5.02 -10.52
C LEU A 185 -6.78 4.02 -11.31
N THR A 186 -5.51 3.87 -10.93
CA THR A 186 -4.57 2.95 -11.59
C THR A 186 -4.46 1.64 -10.82
N TRP A 187 -4.14 0.55 -11.51
CA TRP A 187 -3.95 -0.75 -10.86
C TRP A 187 -2.88 -1.61 -11.54
N ARG A 188 -2.25 -2.53 -10.79
CA ARG A 188 -1.29 -3.48 -11.36
C ARG A 188 -1.31 -4.84 -10.68
N PHE A 189 -0.89 -5.86 -11.42
CA PHE A 189 -0.64 -7.20 -10.88
C PHE A 189 0.71 -7.27 -10.15
N VAL A 190 0.72 -7.91 -8.98
CA VAL A 190 1.93 -8.16 -8.19
C VAL A 190 1.93 -9.54 -7.54
N SER A 191 3.09 -10.20 -7.53
CA SER A 191 3.31 -11.40 -6.72
C SER A 191 4.60 -11.28 -5.92
N ALA A 192 4.46 -11.31 -4.59
CA ALA A 192 5.61 -11.43 -3.70
C ALA A 192 6.28 -12.82 -3.78
N LYS A 193 5.61 -13.83 -4.35
CA LYS A 193 6.14 -15.19 -4.50
C LYS A 193 7.03 -15.32 -5.75
N THR A 194 6.55 -14.84 -6.89
CA THR A 194 7.29 -14.93 -8.17
C THR A 194 8.15 -13.71 -8.46
N GLY A 195 7.88 -12.58 -7.79
CA GLY A 195 8.54 -11.30 -8.06
C GLY A 195 7.85 -10.46 -9.15
N GLU A 196 6.79 -10.97 -9.76
CA GLU A 196 6.01 -10.27 -10.80
C GLU A 196 5.56 -8.89 -10.30
N GLY A 197 5.82 -7.84 -11.10
CA GLY A 197 5.43 -6.45 -10.80
C GLY A 197 6.24 -5.77 -9.68
N ILE A 198 7.05 -6.50 -8.89
CA ILE A 198 7.77 -5.94 -7.74
C ILE A 198 8.86 -4.95 -8.18
N ALA A 199 9.61 -5.29 -9.23
CA ALA A 199 10.67 -4.40 -9.75
C ALA A 199 10.09 -3.11 -10.33
N ALA A 200 9.00 -3.22 -11.10
CA ALA A 200 8.27 -2.08 -11.66
C ALA A 200 7.68 -1.17 -10.57
N LEU A 201 7.04 -1.76 -9.55
CA LEU A 201 6.51 -1.02 -8.40
C LEU A 201 7.61 -0.31 -7.60
N ARG A 202 8.73 -1.00 -7.36
CA ARG A 202 9.90 -0.39 -6.71
C ARG A 202 10.42 0.81 -7.50
N ARG A 203 10.52 0.70 -8.83
CA ARG A 203 10.96 1.80 -9.68
C ARG A 203 9.99 2.99 -9.59
N ALA A 204 8.68 2.74 -9.71
CA ALA A 204 7.66 3.77 -9.61
C ALA A 204 7.72 4.52 -8.26
N LEU A 205 7.87 3.81 -7.14
CA LEU A 205 8.02 4.41 -5.81
C LEU A 205 9.29 5.27 -5.69
N LEU A 206 10.40 4.83 -6.27
CA LEU A 206 11.66 5.58 -6.26
C LEU A 206 11.61 6.82 -7.17
N ASP A 207 10.90 6.73 -8.29
CA ASP A 207 10.71 7.87 -9.19
C ASP A 207 9.73 8.89 -8.60
N TYR A 208 8.67 8.44 -7.91
CA TYR A 208 7.81 9.29 -7.08
C TYR A 208 8.61 10.07 -6.03
N ALA A 209 9.49 9.36 -5.31
CA ALA A 209 10.34 9.97 -4.30
C ALA A 209 11.33 11.02 -4.85
N LYS A 210 11.66 10.97 -6.15
CA LYS A 210 12.49 11.98 -6.82
C LYS A 210 11.66 13.17 -7.34
N ALA A 211 10.44 12.91 -7.80
CA ALA A 211 9.58 13.95 -8.38
C ALA A 211 9.14 15.00 -7.35
N PHE A 212 8.92 14.58 -6.11
CA PHE A 212 8.39 15.43 -5.04
C PHE A 212 9.43 15.71 -3.95
N GLN A 213 10.68 15.93 -4.36
CA GLN A 213 11.70 16.42 -3.43
C GLN A 213 11.40 17.88 -3.08
N VAL A 214 11.15 18.11 -1.79
CA VAL A 214 11.20 19.44 -1.15
C VAL A 214 12.54 19.57 -0.45
#